data_AF-A0AAW2T3Q6-F1
#
_entry.id   AF-A0AAW2T3Q6-F1
#
_cell.length_a   1.000
_cell.length_b   1.000
_cell.length_c   1.000
_cell.angle_alpha   90.00
_cell.angle_beta   90.00
_cell.angle_gamma   90.00
#
_symmetry.space_group_name_H-M   'P 1'
#
loop_
_entity.id
_entity.type
_entity.pdbx_description
1 polymer ?
#
loop_
_entity_poly.entity_id
_entity_poly.type
_entity_poly.pdbx_seq_one_letter_code
_entity_poly.pdbx_strand_id
1 'polypeptide(L)'
;MQAEISGAAAENQPTQWPAPLDDIIEVGHNEATGFVWLRQKKSKTHVFRAIGRSVWYDTEVTAFVEDRRMKRVTGVKSKELLIWVTISDISIQDPSSGKITFGTPSGISRSFPVSAFEEEEGEKEKK
;
A
#
# COMPACT_ATOMS: atom_id res chain seq x y z
N MET A 1 5.33 2.15 1.09
CA MET A 1 4.13 1.92 1.91
C MET A 1 4.00 0.48 2.46
N GLN A 2 5.06 -0.35 2.32
CA GLN A 2 5.28 -1.57 3.13
C GLN A 2 6.26 -1.33 4.31
N ALA A 3 6.94 -0.19 4.33
CA ALA A 3 7.74 0.25 5.46
C ALA A 3 6.92 1.30 6.22
N GLU A 4 6.31 0.91 7.34
CA GLU A 4 6.19 1.77 8.55
C GLU A 4 5.50 1.07 9.75
N ILE A 5 5.02 -0.17 9.63
CA ILE A 5 4.41 -0.88 10.79
C ILE A 5 5.41 -1.81 11.53
N SER A 6 6.72 -1.75 11.25
CA SER A 6 7.72 -2.67 11.85
C SER A 6 8.96 -2.00 12.45
N GLY A 7 9.05 -0.68 12.54
CA GLY A 7 10.35 0.00 12.57
C GLY A 7 10.78 0.74 13.84
N ALA A 8 10.15 0.56 15.01
CA ALA A 8 10.59 1.23 16.23
C ALA A 8 11.67 0.43 16.98
N ALA A 9 12.79 0.11 16.33
CA ALA A 9 14.06 -0.28 16.96
C ALA A 9 15.12 -0.66 15.90
N ALA A 10 15.87 0.31 15.40
CA ALA A 10 17.26 0.10 14.93
C ALA A 10 17.91 1.46 14.62
N GLU A 11 18.57 1.99 15.65
CA GLU A 11 19.54 3.08 15.57
C GLU A 11 20.80 2.63 14.78
N ASN A 12 21.43 3.58 14.08
CA ASN A 12 22.67 3.51 13.27
C ASN A 12 22.65 2.95 11.82
N GLN A 13 22.69 3.88 10.86
CA GLN A 13 22.93 3.74 9.41
C GLN A 13 24.37 3.26 9.07
N PRO A 14 24.77 3.09 7.78
CA PRO A 14 24.03 2.79 6.54
C PRO A 14 24.62 1.56 5.80
N THR A 15 23.86 0.86 4.96
CA THR A 15 24.34 0.33 3.66
C THR A 15 23.24 -0.43 2.93
N GLN A 16 23.00 -0.02 1.68
CA GLN A 16 22.36 -0.78 0.62
C GLN A 16 20.82 -0.96 0.69
N TRP A 17 20.12 -0.02 0.07
CA TRP A 17 18.72 -0.14 -0.31
C TRP A 17 18.56 -1.11 -1.50
N PRO A 18 17.73 -2.18 -1.44
CA PRO A 18 17.62 -3.16 -2.52
C PRO A 18 16.26 -3.13 -3.24
N ALA A 19 15.94 -2.10 -4.04
CA ALA A 19 14.88 -2.14 -5.08
C ALA A 19 14.96 -0.88 -5.97
N PRO A 20 14.57 -0.90 -7.28
CA PRO A 20 14.66 0.28 -8.14
C PRO A 20 13.61 1.32 -7.72
N LEU A 21 14.04 2.30 -6.93
CA LEU A 21 13.30 3.50 -6.58
C LEU A 21 13.19 4.50 -7.75
N ASP A 22 13.26 4.04 -9.01
CA ASP A 22 13.45 4.96 -10.15
C ASP A 22 12.28 5.92 -10.39
N ASP A 23 11.09 5.59 -9.87
CA ASP A 23 9.88 6.39 -10.05
C ASP A 23 9.37 7.10 -8.80
N ILE A 24 9.82 6.76 -7.59
CA ILE A 24 9.34 7.47 -6.38
C ILE A 24 10.06 8.82 -6.29
N ILE A 25 9.28 9.89 -6.33
CA ILE A 25 9.76 11.28 -6.24
C ILE A 25 9.86 11.70 -4.77
N GLU A 26 8.83 11.35 -4.00
CA GLU A 26 8.64 11.89 -2.67
C GLU A 26 7.86 10.90 -1.83
N VAL A 27 8.29 10.73 -0.58
CA VAL A 27 7.49 10.10 0.47
C VAL A 27 7.56 11.03 1.66
N GLY A 28 6.42 11.33 2.27
CA GLY A 28 6.36 12.19 3.43
C GLY A 28 5.32 11.74 4.42
N HIS A 29 5.56 12.12 5.68
CA HIS A 29 4.72 11.84 6.82
C HIS A 29 4.70 13.09 7.71
N ASN A 30 3.50 13.57 8.01
CA ASN A 30 3.26 14.56 9.03
C ASN A 30 2.83 13.85 10.33
N GLU A 31 3.78 13.66 11.24
CA GLU A 31 3.57 12.93 12.50
C GLU A 31 2.44 13.54 13.35
N ALA A 32 2.29 14.86 13.36
CA ALA A 32 1.29 15.54 14.17
C ALA A 32 -0.16 15.25 13.72
N THR A 33 -0.35 14.88 12.45
CA THR A 33 -1.68 14.62 11.87
C THR A 33 -1.87 13.18 11.41
N GLY A 34 -0.80 12.38 11.38
CA GLY A 34 -0.78 11.05 10.76
C GLY A 34 -0.95 11.08 9.23
N PHE A 35 -0.86 12.26 8.59
CA PHE A 35 -1.00 12.37 7.14
C PHE A 35 0.25 11.86 6.44
N VAL A 36 0.07 10.93 5.50
CA VAL A 36 1.15 10.36 4.68
C VAL A 36 0.86 10.55 3.22
N TRP A 37 1.92 10.75 2.43
CA TRP A 37 1.83 10.83 0.99
C TRP A 37 3.01 10.14 0.31
N LEU A 38 2.74 9.64 -0.89
CA LEU A 38 3.72 9.09 -1.81
C LEU A 38 3.47 9.70 -3.18
N ARG A 39 4.52 10.23 -3.80
CA ARG A 39 4.51 10.73 -5.17
C ARG A 39 5.45 9.93 -6.03
N GLN A 40 4.99 9.58 -7.23
CA GLN A 40 5.74 8.83 -8.21
C GLN A 40 5.59 9.42 -9.62
N LYS A 41 6.62 9.24 -10.47
CA LYS A 41 6.68 9.83 -11.81
C LYS A 41 5.54 9.39 -12.72
N LYS A 42 5.07 8.15 -12.57
CA LYS A 42 4.01 7.57 -13.40
C LYS A 42 3.11 6.69 -12.53
N SER A 43 1.83 6.65 -12.87
CA SER A 43 0.91 5.68 -12.29
C SER A 43 1.31 4.26 -12.70
N LYS A 44 1.14 3.28 -11.81
CA LYS A 44 1.49 1.88 -12.07
C LYS A 44 0.36 0.95 -11.68
N THR A 45 0.15 -0.09 -12.49
CA THR A 45 -0.70 -1.22 -12.10
C THR A 45 0.19 -2.35 -11.62
N HIS A 46 -0.10 -2.89 -10.45
CA HIS A 46 0.51 -4.09 -9.91
C HIS A 46 -0.51 -5.22 -9.85
N VAL A 47 -0.09 -6.46 -10.06
CA VAL A 47 -0.96 -7.63 -10.02
C VAL A 47 -0.54 -8.49 -8.84
N PHE A 48 -1.33 -8.48 -7.77
CA PHE A 48 -1.15 -9.39 -6.66
C PHE A 48 -1.64 -10.78 -7.06
N ARG A 49 -0.73 -11.62 -7.56
CA ARG A 49 -1.06 -12.97 -8.06
C ARG A 49 -1.70 -13.85 -7.00
N ALA A 50 -1.23 -13.76 -5.75
CA ALA A 50 -1.75 -14.54 -4.62
C ALA A 50 -3.26 -14.37 -4.38
N ILE A 51 -3.84 -13.22 -4.74
CA ILE A 51 -5.28 -12.93 -4.61
C ILE A 51 -5.96 -12.67 -5.95
N GLY A 52 -5.23 -12.80 -7.06
CA GLY A 52 -5.72 -12.54 -8.42
C GLY A 52 -6.27 -11.11 -8.59
N ARG A 53 -5.64 -10.10 -7.96
CA ARG A 53 -6.11 -8.71 -8.02
C ARG A 53 -5.12 -7.79 -8.70
N SER A 54 -5.62 -6.99 -9.65
CA SER A 54 -4.88 -5.85 -10.17
C SER A 54 -5.18 -4.61 -9.34
N VAL A 55 -4.15 -3.91 -8.87
CA VAL A 55 -4.26 -2.68 -8.11
C VAL A 55 -3.51 -1.59 -8.86
N TRP A 56 -4.20 -0.49 -9.12
CA TRP A 56 -3.65 0.70 -9.76
C TRP A 56 -3.32 1.73 -8.69
N TYR A 57 -2.10 2.26 -8.79
CA TYR A 57 -1.56 3.33 -7.97
C TYR A 57 -1.33 4.55 -8.85
N ASP A 58 -1.93 5.68 -8.47
CA ASP A 58 -1.77 6.97 -9.15
C ASP A 58 -0.37 7.56 -8.89
N THR A 59 -0.04 8.64 -9.59
CA THR A 59 1.16 9.45 -9.37
C THR A 59 1.23 10.09 -7.98
N GLU A 60 0.09 10.24 -7.30
CA GLU A 60 0.00 10.70 -5.92
C GLU A 60 -0.95 9.81 -5.14
N VAL A 61 -0.45 9.22 -4.06
CA VAL A 61 -1.21 8.41 -3.11
C VAL A 61 -1.14 9.09 -1.76
N THR A 62 -2.29 9.30 -1.12
CA THR A 62 -2.34 9.93 0.22
C THR A 62 -3.22 9.12 1.15
N ALA A 63 -2.99 9.22 2.45
CA ALA A 63 -3.82 8.63 3.49
C ALA A 63 -3.61 9.32 4.83
N PHE A 64 -4.51 9.05 5.78
CA PHE A 64 -4.29 9.32 7.21
C PHE A 64 -4.08 8.00 7.93
N VAL A 65 -2.93 7.87 8.59
CA VAL A 65 -2.55 6.71 9.38
C VAL A 65 -3.04 6.88 10.81
N GLU A 66 -3.72 5.86 11.30
CA GLU A 66 -4.12 5.67 12.69
C GLU A 66 -3.66 4.27 13.14
N ASP A 67 -3.88 3.93 14.43
CA ASP A 67 -3.59 2.59 14.93
C ASP A 67 -4.24 1.51 14.04
N ARG A 68 -3.39 0.73 13.36
CA ARG A 68 -3.76 -0.40 12.49
C ARG A 68 -4.73 -0.04 11.34
N ARG A 69 -4.83 1.24 10.98
CA ARG A 69 -5.78 1.70 9.95
C ARG A 69 -5.23 2.86 9.15
N MET A 70 -5.48 2.83 7.85
CA MET A 70 -5.31 3.96 6.94
C MET A 70 -6.69 4.39 6.47
N LYS A 71 -7.04 5.66 6.68
CA LYS A 71 -8.32 6.25 6.27
C LYS A 71 -8.11 7.29 5.17
N ARG A 72 -9.18 7.56 4.43
CA ARG A 72 -9.21 8.53 3.33
C ARG A 72 -8.08 8.28 2.34
N VAL A 73 -7.85 7.01 2.04
CA VAL A 73 -6.87 6.60 1.04
C VAL A 73 -7.30 7.19 -0.32
N THR A 74 -6.36 7.83 -1.01
CA THR A 74 -6.55 8.35 -2.37
C THR A 74 -5.48 7.77 -3.30
N GLY A 75 -5.74 7.82 -4.62
CA GLY A 75 -4.78 7.34 -5.62
C GLY A 75 -4.66 5.82 -5.70
N VAL A 76 -5.52 5.05 -5.02
CA VAL A 76 -5.51 3.58 -5.06
C VAL A 76 -6.83 3.04 -5.59
N LYS A 77 -6.77 2.18 -6.61
CA LYS A 77 -7.94 1.48 -7.17
C LYS A 77 -7.66 -0.01 -7.29
N SER A 78 -8.61 -0.85 -6.93
CA SER A 78 -8.56 -2.30 -7.16
C SER A 78 -9.49 -2.67 -8.31
N LYS A 79 -9.04 -3.58 -9.17
CA LYS A 79 -9.88 -4.13 -10.24
C LYS A 79 -10.77 -5.22 -9.69
N GLU A 80 -12.07 -5.02 -9.80
CA GLU A 80 -13.09 -6.03 -9.50
C GLU A 80 -13.87 -6.33 -10.77
N LEU A 81 -13.76 -7.57 -11.25
CA LEU A 81 -14.32 -8.02 -12.52
C LEU A 81 -13.89 -7.10 -13.67
N LEU A 82 -14.80 -6.26 -14.15
CA LEU A 82 -14.59 -5.34 -15.28
C LEU A 82 -14.39 -3.88 -14.86
N ILE A 83 -14.57 -3.54 -13.59
CA ILE A 83 -14.54 -2.15 -13.10
C ILE A 83 -13.35 -1.90 -12.16
N TRP A 84 -12.86 -0.67 -12.16
CA TRP A 84 -11.90 -0.19 -11.17
C TRP A 84 -12.65 0.47 -10.01
N VAL A 85 -12.40 -0.02 -8.80
CA VAL A 85 -13.05 0.43 -7.58
C VAL A 85 -12.03 1.13 -6.71
N THR A 86 -12.34 2.35 -6.27
CA THR A 86 -11.47 3.13 -5.38
C THR A 86 -11.43 2.51 -3.99
N ILE A 87 -10.22 2.43 -3.42
CA ILE A 87 -10.01 2.05 -2.03
C ILE A 87 -9.90 3.34 -1.21
N SER A 88 -10.67 3.42 -0.12
CA SER A 88 -10.68 4.58 0.78
C SER A 88 -10.28 4.24 2.20
N ASP A 89 -10.28 2.95 2.56
CA ASP A 89 -9.98 2.47 3.89
C ASP A 89 -9.14 1.18 3.82
N ILE A 90 -8.14 1.07 4.67
CA ILE A 90 -7.34 -0.13 4.84
C ILE A 90 -7.19 -0.35 6.35
N SER A 91 -7.56 -1.52 6.87
CA SER A 91 -7.53 -1.78 8.32
C SER A 91 -7.22 -3.22 8.66
N ILE A 92 -6.58 -3.42 9.80
CA ILE A 92 -6.46 -4.74 10.44
C ILE A 92 -7.50 -4.77 11.57
N GLN A 93 -8.65 -5.38 11.31
CA GLN A 93 -9.75 -5.44 12.28
C GLN A 93 -9.41 -6.33 13.48
N ASP A 94 -8.90 -7.53 13.21
CA ASP A 94 -8.46 -8.49 14.21
C ASP A 94 -6.97 -8.80 13.98
N PRO A 95 -6.06 -8.33 14.85
CA PRO A 95 -4.62 -8.60 14.74
C PRO A 95 -4.28 -10.09 14.73
N SER A 96 -5.08 -10.92 15.39
CA SER A 96 -4.85 -12.37 15.45
C SER A 96 -5.27 -13.09 14.16
N SER A 97 -6.09 -12.44 13.34
CA SER A 97 -6.61 -13.04 12.10
C SER A 97 -5.59 -13.15 10.97
N GLY A 98 -4.49 -12.38 11.03
CA GLY A 98 -3.51 -12.30 9.95
C GLY A 98 -4.10 -11.76 8.64
N LYS A 99 -5.17 -10.94 8.70
CA LYS A 99 -5.86 -10.39 7.54
C LYS A 99 -5.85 -8.86 7.52
N ILE A 100 -5.77 -8.32 6.31
CA ILE A 100 -5.94 -6.90 6.00
C ILE A 100 -7.28 -6.72 5.31
N THR A 101 -8.05 -5.72 5.73
CA THR A 101 -9.36 -5.37 5.17
C THR A 101 -9.28 -4.08 4.38
N PHE A 102 -9.79 -4.10 3.16
CA PHE A 102 -9.86 -2.97 2.25
C PHE A 102 -11.31 -2.54 2.08
N GLY A 103 -11.59 -1.27 2.32
CA GLY A 103 -12.92 -0.66 2.22
C GLY A 103 -13.02 0.33 1.07
N THR A 104 -14.20 0.39 0.46
CA THR A 104 -14.57 1.34 -0.58
C THR A 104 -15.38 2.50 0.00
N PRO A 105 -15.50 3.63 -0.71
CA PRO A 105 -16.35 4.75 -0.28
C PRO A 105 -17.84 4.37 -0.12
N SER A 106 -18.29 3.31 -0.79
CA SER A 106 -19.66 2.79 -0.67
C SER A 106 -19.90 1.91 0.55
N GLY A 107 -18.88 1.69 1.40
CA GLY A 107 -18.99 0.86 2.60
C GLY A 107 -18.83 -0.64 2.33
N ILE A 108 -18.50 -1.05 1.11
CA ILE A 108 -18.16 -2.44 0.80
C ILE A 108 -16.73 -2.70 1.25
N SER A 109 -16.47 -3.85 1.86
CA SER A 109 -15.13 -4.25 2.26
C SER A 109 -14.79 -5.68 1.89
N ARG A 110 -13.49 -5.95 1.74
CA ARG A 110 -12.92 -7.26 1.44
C ARG A 110 -11.69 -7.48 2.30
N SER A 111 -11.53 -8.68 2.85
CA SER A 111 -10.37 -9.04 3.67
C SER A 111 -9.53 -10.10 2.97
N PHE A 112 -8.21 -9.94 3.02
CA PHE A 112 -7.22 -10.83 2.42
C PHE A 112 -6.13 -11.16 3.44
N PRO A 113 -5.49 -12.34 3.35
CA PRO A 113 -4.36 -12.67 4.23
C PRO A 113 -3.20 -11.68 3.99
N VAL A 114 -2.50 -11.29 5.05
CA VAL A 114 -1.32 -10.40 4.97
C VAL A 114 -0.27 -10.98 4.02
N SER A 115 -0.07 -12.30 4.05
CA SER A 115 0.89 -13.01 3.20
C SER A 115 0.66 -12.84 1.70
N ALA A 116 -0.56 -12.46 1.26
CA ALA A 116 -0.82 -12.16 -0.14
C ALA A 116 -0.12 -10.88 -0.65
N PHE A 117 0.45 -10.08 0.26
CA PHE A 117 1.13 -8.83 -0.04
C PHE A 117 2.63 -8.88 0.29
N GLU A 118 3.13 -10.00 0.82
CA GLU A 118 4.53 -10.18 1.22
C GLU A 118 5.44 -10.62 0.05
N GLU A 119 4.88 -11.28 -0.97
CA GLU A 119 5.63 -11.79 -2.14
C GLU A 119 5.24 -11.01 -3.41
N GLU A 120 6.11 -10.12 -3.91
CA GLU A 120 6.37 -9.82 -5.34
C GLU A 120 7.54 -8.79 -5.50
N GLU A 121 8.65 -8.92 -4.77
CA GLU A 121 9.92 -8.26 -5.16
C GLU A 121 10.78 -9.24 -5.98
N GLY A 122 10.33 -9.58 -7.19
CA GLY A 122 10.92 -10.70 -7.90
C GLY A 122 10.73 -10.80 -9.41
N GLU A 123 10.29 -9.77 -10.14
CA GLU A 123 10.36 -9.79 -11.61
C GLU A 123 10.93 -8.45 -12.13
N LYS A 124 12.28 -8.42 -12.26
CA LYS A 124 12.96 -7.49 -13.15
C LYS A 124 12.54 -7.84 -14.58
N GLU A 125 11.72 -7.01 -15.22
CA GLU A 125 11.46 -7.13 -16.66
C GLU A 125 12.78 -6.91 -17.42
N LYS A 126 13.38 -8.02 -17.87
CA LYS A 126 14.15 -8.02 -19.12
C LYS A 126 13.14 -8.12 -20.25
N LYS A 127 12.94 -7.04 -21.01
CA LYS A 127 12.69 -7.15 -22.44
C LYS A 127 13.20 -5.92 -23.18
#